data_AF-A0A7H4N203-F1
#
_entry.id   AF-A0A7H4N203-F1
#
_cell.length_a   1.000
_cell.length_b   1.000
_cell.length_c   1.000
_cell.angle_alpha   90.00
_cell.angle_beta   90.00
_cell.angle_gamma   90.00
#
_symmetry.space_group_name_H-M   'P 1'
#
loop_
_entity.id
_entity.type
_entity.pdbx_description
1 polymer ?
#
loop_
_entity_poly.entity_id
_entity_poly.type
_entity_poly.pdbx_seq_one_letter_code
_entity_poly.pdbx_strand_id
1 'polypeptide(L)'
;MLFGVNVVAALVPCLVSRFIEPLKRIFTPVITGSVIALIGISLIKVSVINWCGGEQAKAFASMSNIALGAGTLGTIVLLSCAKNRWLRLSSVVVGIAVGCAAAALSGSFQLKGVGDVWFRLPQLFPFGFQFNSAIFLPIALVSLVCILEAVGDLTANCLISQQSIDDEAFRFAAERRHSCRWHKLHGGGDAVRVPQYHLLRKTTA
;
A
#
# COMPACT_ATOMS: atom_id res chain seq x y z
N MET A 1 8.83 -12.63 -18.08
CA MET A 1 7.85 -13.56 -17.47
C MET A 1 6.99 -12.90 -16.40
N LEU A 2 7.58 -12.29 -15.35
CA LEU A 2 6.79 -11.65 -14.27
C LEU A 2 5.80 -10.58 -14.77
N PHE A 3 6.21 -9.73 -15.72
CA PHE A 3 5.35 -8.68 -16.25
C PHE A 3 4.07 -9.23 -16.91
N GLY A 4 4.19 -10.19 -17.84
CA GLY A 4 3.03 -10.78 -18.50
C GLY A 4 2.12 -11.53 -17.53
N VAL A 5 2.69 -12.23 -16.56
CA VAL A 5 1.92 -12.94 -15.52
C VAL A 5 1.19 -11.96 -14.60
N ASN A 6 1.81 -10.85 -14.17
CA ASN A 6 1.17 -9.83 -13.34
C ASN A 6 -0.02 -9.16 -14.04
N VAL A 7 0.11 -8.87 -15.34
CA VAL A 7 -0.99 -8.27 -16.13
C VAL A 7 -2.19 -9.20 -16.16
N VAL A 8 -1.98 -10.50 -16.40
CA VAL A 8 -3.05 -11.50 -16.39
C VAL A 8 -3.58 -11.74 -14.98
N ALA A 9 -2.70 -11.80 -13.98
CA ALA A 9 -3.08 -12.00 -12.59
C ALA A 9 -3.91 -10.84 -12.03
N ALA A 10 -3.70 -9.59 -12.48
CA ALA A 10 -4.50 -8.44 -12.10
C ALA A 10 -5.97 -8.53 -12.54
N LEU A 11 -6.31 -9.39 -13.50
CA LEU A 11 -7.72 -9.65 -13.87
C LEU A 11 -8.45 -10.45 -12.78
N VAL A 12 -7.75 -11.33 -12.05
CA VAL A 12 -8.31 -12.13 -10.95
C VAL A 12 -8.93 -11.24 -9.86
N PRO A 13 -8.20 -10.29 -9.24
CA PRO A 13 -8.77 -9.41 -8.23
C PRO A 13 -9.89 -8.52 -8.79
N CYS A 14 -9.78 -8.08 -10.04
CA CYS A 14 -10.82 -7.29 -10.70
C CYS A 14 -12.14 -8.09 -10.85
N LEU A 15 -12.05 -9.37 -11.17
CA LEU A 15 -13.20 -10.27 -11.28
C LEU A 15 -13.79 -10.60 -9.90
N VAL A 16 -12.93 -10.90 -8.92
CA VAL A 16 -13.30 -11.24 -7.55
C VAL A 16 -13.96 -10.06 -6.83
N SER A 17 -13.53 -8.82 -7.12
CA SER A 17 -14.14 -7.59 -6.57
C SER A 17 -15.64 -7.48 -6.86
N ARG A 18 -16.13 -8.08 -7.96
CA ARG A 18 -17.57 -8.10 -8.28
C ARG A 18 -18.39 -9.00 -7.34
N PHE A 19 -17.74 -9.95 -6.66
CA PHE A 19 -18.36 -10.90 -5.74
C PHE A 19 -17.99 -10.59 -4.28
N ILE A 20 -17.86 -9.30 -3.93
CA ILE A 20 -17.37 -8.90 -2.61
C ILE A 20 -18.34 -9.22 -1.46
N GLU A 21 -19.65 -9.26 -1.71
CA GLU A 21 -20.67 -9.57 -0.69
C GLU A 21 -20.49 -10.95 -0.05
N PRO A 22 -20.39 -12.06 -0.81
CA PRO A 22 -20.11 -13.37 -0.22
C PRO A 22 -18.68 -13.46 0.35
N LEU A 23 -17.73 -12.72 -0.23
CA LEU A 23 -16.34 -12.73 0.22
C LEU A 23 -16.18 -12.11 1.62
N LYS A 24 -16.86 -11.00 1.90
CA LYS A 24 -16.88 -10.34 3.22
C LYS A 24 -17.34 -11.27 4.36
N ARG A 25 -18.16 -12.29 4.06
CA ARG A 25 -18.63 -13.27 5.05
C ARG A 25 -17.57 -14.33 5.40
N ILE A 26 -16.66 -14.61 4.48
CA ILE A 26 -15.59 -15.60 4.64
C ILE A 26 -14.35 -14.96 5.30
N PHE A 27 -14.03 -13.71 4.93
CA PHE A 27 -12.85 -13.00 5.41
C PHE A 27 -13.19 -12.06 6.56
N THR A 28 -13.24 -12.60 7.77
CA THR A 28 -13.40 -11.81 9.00
C THR A 28 -12.14 -10.98 9.28
N PRO A 29 -12.25 -9.84 10.00
CA PRO A 29 -11.09 -9.02 10.37
C PRO A 29 -9.97 -9.78 11.08
N VAL A 30 -10.32 -10.87 11.77
CA VAL A 30 -9.38 -11.77 12.44
C VAL A 30 -8.48 -12.48 11.42
N ILE A 31 -9.06 -13.03 10.35
CA ILE A 31 -8.32 -13.77 9.31
C ILE A 31 -7.40 -12.81 8.55
N THR A 32 -7.93 -11.65 8.13
CA THR A 32 -7.16 -10.64 7.40
C THR A 32 -5.99 -10.14 8.23
N GLY A 33 -6.21 -9.84 9.52
CA GLY A 33 -5.15 -9.42 10.44
C GLY A 33 -4.06 -10.49 10.62
N SER A 34 -4.43 -11.77 10.78
CA SER A 34 -3.46 -12.86 10.89
C SER A 34 -2.61 -13.03 9.63
N VAL A 35 -3.20 -12.93 8.43
CA VAL A 35 -2.45 -13.07 7.16
C VAL A 35 -1.45 -11.92 6.98
N ILE A 36 -1.87 -10.68 7.22
CA ILE A 36 -0.97 -9.51 7.13
C ILE A 36 0.17 -9.62 8.15
N ALA A 37 -0.13 -10.07 9.38
CA ALA A 37 0.90 -10.31 10.39
C ALA A 37 1.91 -11.37 9.94
N LEU A 38 1.46 -12.48 9.33
CA LEU A 38 2.34 -13.53 8.81
C LEU A 38 3.22 -13.02 7.65
N ILE A 39 2.69 -12.16 6.78
CA ILE A 39 3.46 -11.51 5.70
C ILE A 39 4.55 -10.62 6.31
N GLY A 40 4.18 -9.80 7.29
CA GLY A 40 5.13 -8.94 8.01
C GLY A 40 6.26 -9.73 8.67
N ILE A 41 5.92 -10.79 9.41
CA ILE A 41 6.91 -11.67 10.07
C ILE A 41 7.85 -12.32 9.06
N SER A 42 7.32 -12.75 7.91
CA SER A 42 8.12 -13.37 6.83
C SER A 42 9.14 -12.38 6.24
N LEU A 43 8.80 -11.09 6.17
CA LEU A 43 9.70 -10.04 5.68
C LEU A 43 10.80 -9.66 6.66
N ILE A 44 10.63 -9.94 7.97
CA ILE A 44 11.67 -9.66 8.97
C ILE A 44 12.96 -10.42 8.63
N LYS A 45 12.86 -11.69 8.20
CA LYS A 45 14.02 -12.51 7.83
C LYS A 45 14.84 -11.83 6.73
N VAL A 46 14.19 -11.40 5.66
CA VAL A 46 14.85 -10.78 4.50
C VAL A 46 15.42 -9.41 4.88
N SER A 47 14.71 -8.67 5.73
CA SER A 47 15.17 -7.38 6.26
C SER A 47 16.44 -7.50 7.11
N VAL A 48 16.51 -8.50 7.99
CA VAL A 48 17.71 -8.76 8.83
C VAL A 48 18.90 -9.18 7.98
N ILE A 49 18.70 -10.03 6.96
CA ILE A 49 19.77 -10.43 6.04
C ILE A 49 20.32 -9.21 5.29
N ASN A 50 19.45 -8.31 4.82
CA ASN A 50 19.85 -7.07 4.16
C ASN A 50 20.57 -6.10 5.10
N TRP A 51 20.12 -6.00 6.37
CA TRP A 51 20.80 -5.21 7.39
C TRP A 51 22.23 -5.72 7.63
N CYS A 52 22.45 -7.03 7.66
CA CYS A 52 23.78 -7.62 7.84
C CYS A 52 24.71 -7.45 6.62
N GLY A 53 24.25 -6.87 5.51
CA GLY A 53 25.06 -6.62 4.30
C GLY A 53 24.54 -7.32 3.04
N GLY A 54 23.45 -8.08 3.12
CA GLY A 54 22.83 -8.76 1.98
C GLY A 54 23.29 -10.20 1.76
N GLU A 55 22.54 -10.94 0.94
CA GLU A 55 22.90 -12.32 0.59
C GLU A 55 24.25 -12.34 -0.16
N GLN A 56 25.19 -13.17 0.33
CA GLN A 56 26.53 -13.39 -0.23
C GLN A 56 27.55 -12.23 -0.10
N ALA A 57 27.33 -11.28 0.81
CA ALA A 57 28.34 -10.26 1.08
C ALA A 57 29.60 -10.82 1.78
N LYS A 58 30.79 -10.46 1.28
CA LYS A 58 32.08 -10.83 1.90
C LYS A 58 32.23 -10.32 3.34
N ALA A 59 31.54 -9.23 3.68
CA ALA A 59 31.54 -8.62 5.01
C ALA A 59 30.16 -8.76 5.68
N PHE A 60 29.58 -9.97 5.61
CA PHE A 60 28.33 -10.28 6.29
C PHE A 60 28.48 -10.08 7.81
N ALA A 61 27.51 -9.40 8.43
CA ALA A 61 27.50 -9.08 9.86
C ALA A 61 28.72 -8.28 10.36
N SER A 62 29.33 -7.45 9.49
CA SER A 62 30.36 -6.51 9.96
C SER A 62 29.77 -5.48 10.95
N MET A 63 30.58 -5.07 11.94
CA MET A 63 30.15 -4.09 12.95
C MET A 63 29.66 -2.77 12.33
N SER A 64 30.25 -2.36 11.20
CA SER A 64 29.84 -1.16 10.46
C SER A 64 28.45 -1.30 9.86
N ASN A 65 28.13 -2.42 9.18
CA ASN A 65 26.80 -2.63 8.58
C ASN A 65 25.69 -2.73 9.64
N ILE A 66 25.99 -3.44 10.75
CA ILE A 66 25.06 -3.56 11.87
C ILE A 66 24.83 -2.19 12.50
N ALA A 67 25.89 -1.40 12.75
CA ALA A 67 25.79 -0.07 13.34
C ALA A 67 25.02 0.91 12.44
N LEU A 68 25.22 0.86 11.11
CA LEU A 68 24.48 1.68 10.16
C LEU A 68 22.98 1.37 10.21
N GLY A 69 22.60 0.10 10.07
CA GLY A 69 21.18 -0.28 10.12
C GLY A 69 20.56 -0.04 11.51
N ALA A 70 21.31 -0.27 12.60
CA ALA A 70 20.86 0.03 13.96
C ALA A 70 20.65 1.53 14.17
N GLY A 71 21.54 2.35 13.63
CA GLY A 71 21.40 3.80 13.61
C GLY A 71 20.14 4.22 12.85
N THR A 72 19.90 3.69 11.65
CA THR A 72 18.69 4.00 10.88
C THR A 72 17.42 3.59 11.64
N LEU A 73 17.34 2.36 12.14
CA LEU A 73 16.18 1.87 12.87
C LEU A 73 15.98 2.66 14.16
N GLY A 74 17.05 2.93 14.89
CA GLY A 74 17.03 3.74 16.11
C GLY A 74 16.49 5.13 15.85
N THR A 75 16.93 5.80 14.77
CA THR A 75 16.40 7.13 14.40
C THR A 75 14.91 7.08 14.05
N ILE A 76 14.46 6.05 13.33
CA ILE A 76 13.03 5.86 13.01
C ILE A 76 12.22 5.68 14.30
N VAL A 77 12.65 4.79 15.19
CA VAL A 77 11.94 4.48 16.44
C VAL A 77 11.89 5.72 17.35
N LEU A 78 13.01 6.40 17.55
CA LEU A 78 13.08 7.61 18.39
C LEU A 78 12.16 8.72 17.87
N LEU A 79 12.11 8.94 16.56
CA LEU A 79 11.22 9.94 15.96
C LEU A 79 9.76 9.49 15.94
N SER A 80 9.49 8.20 15.81
CA SER A 80 8.14 7.63 15.90
C SER A 80 7.53 7.80 17.30
N CYS A 81 8.37 7.78 18.34
CA CYS A 81 7.96 8.02 19.73
C CYS A 81 7.83 9.51 20.10
N ALA A 82 8.16 10.44 19.20
CA ALA A 82 8.08 11.87 19.50
C ALA A 82 6.64 12.34 19.72
N LYS A 83 6.44 13.28 20.65
CA LYS A 83 5.11 13.87 20.95
C LYS A 83 4.52 14.66 19.78
N ASN A 84 5.38 15.20 18.92
CA ASN A 84 4.97 16.01 17.78
C ASN A 84 4.45 15.11 16.63
N ARG A 85 3.18 15.29 16.25
CA ARG A 85 2.52 14.52 15.18
C ARG A 85 3.29 14.55 13.86
N TRP A 86 3.80 15.71 13.48
CA TRP A 86 4.55 15.89 12.24
C TRP A 86 5.85 15.07 12.20
N LEU A 87 6.58 15.02 13.33
CA LEU A 87 7.81 14.22 13.44
C LEU A 87 7.52 12.72 13.38
N ARG A 88 6.42 12.27 13.98
CA ARG A 88 6.00 10.87 13.93
C ARG A 88 5.64 10.42 12.50
N LEU A 89 4.93 11.26 11.75
CA LEU A 89 4.55 11.00 10.35
C LEU A 89 5.77 10.96 9.42
N SER A 90 6.77 11.81 9.64
CA SER A 90 7.98 11.88 8.80
C SER A 90 9.11 10.92 9.21
N SER A 91 8.94 10.17 10.30
CA SER A 91 10.00 9.37 10.95
C SER A 91 10.74 8.43 9.99
N VAL A 92 10.02 7.71 9.12
CA VAL A 92 10.62 6.78 8.16
C VAL A 92 11.46 7.52 7.12
N VAL A 93 10.95 8.63 6.57
CA VAL A 93 11.67 9.42 5.56
C VAL A 93 12.94 10.03 6.15
N VAL A 94 12.84 10.62 7.34
CA VAL A 94 13.99 11.20 8.04
C VAL A 94 15.00 10.13 8.42
N GLY A 95 14.56 8.97 8.91
CA GLY A 95 15.45 7.88 9.28
C GLY A 95 16.23 7.30 8.10
N ILE A 96 15.59 7.15 6.93
CA ILE A 96 16.29 6.76 5.70
C ILE A 96 17.31 7.83 5.30
N ALA A 97 16.93 9.12 5.32
CA ALA A 97 17.84 10.21 4.97
C ALA A 97 19.08 10.27 5.88
N VAL A 98 18.88 10.14 7.20
CA VAL A 98 19.98 10.08 8.18
C VAL A 98 20.84 8.84 7.96
N GLY A 99 20.24 7.70 7.64
CA GLY A 99 20.95 6.47 7.29
C GLY A 99 21.82 6.60 6.05
N CYS A 100 21.30 7.21 4.99
CA CYS A 100 22.06 7.49 3.77
C CYS A 100 23.21 8.45 4.05
N ALA A 101 23.00 9.50 4.85
CA ALA A 101 24.05 10.43 5.25
C ALA A 101 25.14 9.72 6.07
N ALA A 102 24.77 8.87 7.03
CA ALA A 102 25.72 8.10 7.83
C ALA A 102 26.54 7.12 6.96
N ALA A 103 25.90 6.47 5.98
CA ALA A 103 26.58 5.60 5.03
C ALA A 103 27.56 6.37 4.13
N ALA A 104 27.19 7.59 3.72
CA ALA A 104 28.07 8.48 2.96
C ALA A 104 29.31 8.91 3.76
N LEU A 105 29.12 9.27 5.04
CA LEU A 105 30.22 9.62 5.94
C LEU A 105 31.13 8.43 6.26
N SER A 106 30.58 7.22 6.35
CA SER A 106 31.34 5.98 6.59
C SER A 106 32.14 5.50 5.37
N GLY A 107 32.01 6.14 4.20
CA GLY A 107 32.71 5.75 2.97
C GLY A 107 32.17 4.51 2.26
N SER A 108 31.13 3.88 2.80
CA SER A 108 30.47 2.68 2.23
C SER A 108 29.49 3.02 1.09
N PHE A 109 29.24 4.30 0.84
CA PHE A 109 28.30 4.77 -0.17
C PHE A 109 28.95 4.83 -1.56
N GLN A 110 28.69 3.82 -2.37
CA GLN A 110 29.07 3.85 -3.79
C GLN A 110 27.91 4.41 -4.62
N LEU A 111 28.03 5.67 -5.04
CA LEU A 111 27.26 6.18 -6.16
C LEU A 111 27.78 5.51 -7.43
N LYS A 112 27.22 4.35 -7.78
CA LYS A 112 27.33 3.85 -9.16
C LYS A 112 26.63 4.88 -10.03
N GLY A 113 27.43 5.75 -10.63
CA GLY A 113 26.97 6.85 -11.46
C GLY A 113 25.97 6.33 -12.49
N VAL A 114 24.79 6.93 -12.48
CA VAL A 114 23.91 6.89 -13.64
C VAL A 114 24.76 7.47 -14.77
N GLY A 115 25.12 6.63 -15.75
CA GLY A 115 25.95 7.05 -16.88
C GLY A 115 25.40 8.34 -17.49
N ASP A 116 26.29 9.09 -18.16
CA ASP A 116 26.25 10.48 -18.68
C ASP A 116 25.00 10.98 -19.45
N VAL A 117 23.83 10.47 -19.11
CA VAL A 117 22.58 10.63 -19.82
C VAL A 117 21.61 11.32 -18.87
N TRP A 118 21.58 12.65 -18.97
CA TRP A 118 20.65 13.51 -18.23
C TRP A 118 19.19 13.08 -18.44
N PHE A 119 18.88 12.52 -19.62
CA PHE A 119 17.53 12.08 -19.99
C PHE A 119 17.52 10.65 -20.51
N ARG A 120 17.07 9.71 -19.67
CA ARG A 120 16.82 8.32 -20.07
C ARG A 120 15.32 8.09 -20.18
N LEU A 121 14.85 7.88 -21.41
CA LEU A 121 13.47 7.42 -21.60
C LEU A 121 13.31 6.03 -20.97
N PRO A 122 12.31 5.82 -20.10
CA PRO A 122 12.02 4.48 -19.59
C PRO A 122 11.67 3.60 -20.79
N GLN A 123 12.37 2.47 -20.91
CA GLN A 123 12.03 1.51 -21.96
C GLN A 123 10.61 0.99 -21.70
N LEU A 124 9.73 1.15 -22.68
CA LEU A 124 8.40 0.53 -22.64
C LEU A 124 8.58 -0.98 -22.85
N PHE A 125 8.08 -1.78 -21.91
CA PHE A 125 8.16 -3.25 -21.92
C PHE A 125 9.59 -3.85 -21.91
N PRO A 126 10.43 -3.56 -20.90
CA PRO A 126 11.79 -4.12 -20.83
C PRO A 126 11.82 -5.65 -20.65
N PHE A 127 10.71 -6.25 -20.19
CA PHE A 127 10.62 -7.68 -19.85
C PHE A 127 9.82 -8.53 -20.85
N GLY A 128 9.24 -7.92 -21.90
CA GLY A 128 8.36 -8.58 -22.86
C GLY A 128 7.06 -9.17 -22.27
N PHE A 129 6.15 -9.61 -23.14
CA PHE A 129 4.94 -10.34 -22.74
C PHE A 129 5.20 -11.84 -22.82
N GLN A 130 5.45 -12.45 -21.66
CA GLN A 130 5.72 -13.88 -21.54
C GLN A 130 4.88 -14.42 -20.38
N PHE A 131 4.05 -15.42 -20.66
CA PHE A 131 3.16 -16.04 -19.68
C PHE A 131 3.69 -17.39 -19.24
N ASN A 132 3.79 -17.60 -17.93
CA ASN A 132 4.16 -18.87 -17.34
C ASN A 132 3.09 -19.24 -16.31
N SER A 133 2.40 -20.37 -16.54
CA SER A 133 1.34 -20.87 -15.68
C SER A 133 1.83 -21.27 -14.28
N ALA A 134 3.09 -21.70 -14.14
CA ALA A 134 3.65 -22.11 -12.86
C ALA A 134 3.78 -20.94 -11.86
N ILE A 135 4.11 -19.74 -12.35
CA ILE A 135 4.27 -18.52 -11.53
C ILE A 135 2.93 -17.77 -11.39
N PHE A 136 1.98 -18.03 -12.29
CA PHE A 136 0.66 -17.42 -12.27
C PHE A 136 -0.09 -17.70 -10.96
N LEU A 137 -0.10 -18.95 -10.49
CA LEU A 137 -0.87 -19.31 -9.30
C LEU A 137 -0.35 -18.59 -8.02
N PRO A 138 0.96 -18.56 -7.70
CA PRO A 138 1.47 -17.78 -6.58
C PRO A 138 1.15 -16.28 -6.67
N ILE A 139 1.31 -15.68 -7.85
CA ILE A 139 1.04 -14.25 -8.06
C ILE A 139 -0.45 -13.94 -7.94
N ALA A 140 -1.31 -14.80 -8.49
CA ALA A 140 -2.76 -14.67 -8.36
C ALA A 140 -3.19 -14.74 -6.87
N LEU A 141 -2.61 -15.64 -6.08
CA LEU A 141 -2.87 -15.72 -4.64
C LEU A 141 -2.39 -14.47 -3.89
N VAL A 142 -1.18 -13.98 -4.17
CA VAL A 142 -0.68 -12.72 -3.58
C VAL A 142 -1.60 -11.55 -3.96
N SER A 143 -2.07 -11.48 -5.21
CA SER A 143 -2.99 -10.42 -5.64
C SER A 143 -4.34 -10.46 -4.93
N LEU A 144 -4.81 -11.65 -4.54
CA LEU A 144 -6.02 -11.81 -3.74
C LEU A 144 -5.81 -11.30 -2.31
N VAL A 145 -4.66 -11.62 -1.72
CA VAL A 145 -4.26 -11.10 -0.41
C VAL A 145 -4.16 -9.58 -0.41
N CYS A 146 -3.63 -8.97 -1.47
CA CYS A 146 -3.58 -7.51 -1.60
C CYS A 146 -4.98 -6.85 -1.58
N ILE A 147 -6.02 -7.48 -2.13
CA ILE A 147 -7.39 -6.94 -1.99
C ILE A 147 -7.83 -7.01 -0.53
N LEU A 148 -7.55 -8.12 0.15
CA LEU A 148 -7.95 -8.30 1.56
C LEU A 148 -7.28 -7.26 2.46
N GLU A 149 -6.00 -6.99 2.23
CA GLU A 149 -5.26 -5.90 2.88
C GLU A 149 -5.91 -4.54 2.60
N ALA A 150 -6.19 -4.22 1.33
CA ALA A 150 -6.83 -2.96 0.96
C ALA A 150 -8.21 -2.76 1.60
N VAL A 151 -9.01 -3.84 1.73
CA VAL A 151 -10.31 -3.80 2.44
C VAL A 151 -10.11 -3.57 3.95
N GLY A 152 -9.08 -4.18 4.55
CA GLY A 152 -8.71 -3.97 5.95
C GLY A 152 -8.31 -2.53 6.23
N ASP A 153 -7.45 -1.96 5.40
CA ASP A 153 -6.99 -0.57 5.50
C ASP A 153 -8.14 0.42 5.31
N LEU A 154 -9.02 0.17 4.33
CA LEU A 154 -10.19 1.00 4.11
C LEU A 154 -11.14 0.96 5.32
N THR A 155 -11.39 -0.23 5.86
CA THR A 155 -12.21 -0.42 7.07
C THR A 155 -11.62 0.34 8.26
N ALA A 156 -10.31 0.24 8.48
CA ALA A 156 -9.61 0.95 9.55
C ALA A 156 -9.68 2.48 9.37
N ASN A 157 -9.47 2.97 8.15
CA ASN A 157 -9.59 4.40 7.85
C ASN A 157 -11.01 4.93 8.04
N CYS A 158 -12.04 4.16 7.67
CA CYS A 158 -13.43 4.52 7.92
C CYS A 158 -13.75 4.60 9.41
N LEU A 159 -13.26 3.65 10.22
CA LEU A 159 -13.42 3.67 11.68
C LEU A 159 -12.74 4.89 12.32
N ILE A 160 -11.53 5.22 11.89
CA ILE A 160 -10.78 6.39 12.38
C ILE A 160 -11.44 7.70 11.93
N SER A 161 -11.94 7.73 10.69
CA SER A 161 -12.57 8.92 10.10
C SER A 161 -14.04 9.09 10.50
N GLN A 162 -14.61 8.13 11.25
CA GLN A 162 -16.03 8.08 11.60
C GLN A 162 -16.95 8.15 10.36
N GLN A 163 -16.53 7.50 9.26
CA GLN A 163 -17.31 7.40 8.02
C GLN A 163 -17.87 5.98 7.85
N SER A 164 -19.08 5.88 7.32
CA SER A 164 -19.75 4.60 7.04
C SER A 164 -19.01 3.81 5.95
N ILE A 165 -18.78 2.52 6.21
CA ILE A 165 -18.24 1.57 5.23
C ILE A 165 -19.34 1.11 4.26
N ASP A 166 -20.59 1.08 4.74
CA ASP A 166 -21.78 0.87 3.93
C ASP A 166 -22.31 2.22 3.49
N ASP A 167 -21.93 2.63 2.30
CA ASP A 167 -22.61 3.74 1.66
C ASP A 167 -23.10 3.32 0.29
N GLU A 168 -24.42 3.09 0.25
CA GLU A 168 -25.26 3.46 -0.88
C GLU A 168 -24.75 4.77 -1.53
N ALA A 169 -24.24 5.76 -0.78
CA ALA A 169 -23.65 6.98 -1.34
C ALA A 169 -22.46 6.74 -2.30
N PHE A 170 -21.65 5.67 -2.16
CA PHE A 170 -20.56 5.36 -3.09
C PHE A 170 -21.08 4.75 -4.40
N ARG A 171 -22.10 3.88 -4.32
CA ARG A 171 -22.77 3.33 -5.52
C ARG A 171 -23.60 4.40 -6.24
N PHE A 172 -24.33 5.24 -5.48
CA PHE A 172 -25.11 6.35 -6.00
C PHE A 172 -24.24 7.49 -6.55
N ALA A 173 -23.01 7.73 -6.07
CA ALA A 173 -22.14 8.76 -6.66
C ALA A 173 -21.66 8.39 -8.09
N ALA A 174 -21.45 7.09 -8.35
CA ALA A 174 -21.14 6.59 -9.69
C ALA A 174 -22.37 6.65 -10.62
N GLU A 175 -23.55 6.30 -10.13
CA GLU A 175 -24.82 6.37 -10.89
C GLU A 175 -25.31 7.81 -11.08
N ARG A 176 -25.15 8.70 -10.10
CA ARG A 176 -25.51 10.13 -10.23
C ARG A 176 -24.61 10.88 -11.20
N ARG A 177 -23.37 10.45 -11.42
CA ARG A 177 -22.50 11.08 -12.44
C ARG A 177 -22.98 10.81 -13.86
N HIS A 178 -23.66 9.68 -14.09
CA HIS A 178 -24.41 9.43 -15.31
C HIS A 178 -25.76 10.17 -15.30
N SER A 179 -26.56 10.05 -14.24
CA SER A 179 -27.92 10.63 -14.20
C SER A 179 -27.95 12.17 -14.20
N CYS A 180 -27.09 12.86 -13.44
CA CYS A 180 -26.98 14.33 -13.49
C CYS A 180 -26.42 14.85 -14.82
N ARG A 181 -25.64 14.04 -15.56
CA ARG A 181 -25.16 14.44 -16.91
C ARG A 181 -26.28 14.32 -17.94
N TRP A 182 -27.15 13.32 -17.80
CA TRP A 182 -28.38 13.17 -18.61
C TRP A 182 -29.43 14.25 -18.29
N HIS A 183 -29.61 14.60 -17.02
CA HIS A 183 -30.59 15.62 -16.60
C HIS A 183 -30.15 17.07 -16.88
N LYS A 184 -28.85 17.31 -17.13
CA LYS A 184 -28.33 18.61 -17.55
C LYS A 184 -28.40 18.83 -19.08
N LEU A 185 -28.59 17.75 -19.85
CA LEU A 185 -28.76 17.78 -21.30
C LEU A 185 -30.23 17.94 -21.72
N HIS A 186 -31.18 17.59 -20.85
CA HIS A 186 -32.61 17.87 -21.01
C HIS A 186 -33.03 18.86 -19.94
N GLY A 187 -33.18 20.14 -20.29
CA GLY A 187 -33.45 21.25 -19.37
C GLY A 187 -34.74 21.11 -18.56
N GLY A 188 -34.69 20.34 -17.47
CA GLY A 188 -35.72 20.26 -16.43
C GLY A 188 -35.16 20.80 -15.12
N GLY A 189 -35.65 21.96 -14.70
CA GLY A 189 -35.38 22.50 -13.38
C GLY A 189 -36.21 21.75 -12.35
N ASP A 190 -35.56 21.05 -11.43
CA ASP A 190 -36.06 20.77 -10.09
C ASP A 190 -34.89 20.33 -9.20
N ALA A 191 -34.64 21.12 -8.15
CA ALA A 191 -33.63 20.86 -7.14
C ALA A 191 -34.07 19.68 -6.26
N VAL A 192 -33.52 18.49 -6.49
CA VAL A 192 -33.69 17.35 -5.58
C VAL A 192 -32.92 17.63 -4.28
N ARG A 193 -33.70 17.98 -3.25
CA ARG A 193 -33.27 18.19 -1.87
C ARG A 193 -32.58 16.93 -1.33
N VAL A 194 -31.35 17.08 -0.85
CA VAL A 194 -30.64 16.03 -0.11
C VAL A 194 -31.26 15.90 1.29
N PRO A 195 -31.72 14.71 1.74
CA PRO A 195 -32.18 14.54 3.11
C PRO A 195 -30.97 14.36 4.02
N GLN A 196 -30.49 15.47 4.57
CA GLN A 196 -29.35 15.54 5.47
C GLN A 196 -29.84 15.91 6.87
N TYR A 197 -30.47 15.00 7.63
CA TYR A 197 -30.72 15.21 9.08
C TYR A 197 -31.18 14.00 9.93
N HIS A 198 -31.23 12.75 9.46
CA HIS A 198 -31.74 11.65 10.30
C HIS A 198 -30.76 11.04 11.33
N LEU A 199 -29.54 11.56 11.46
CA LEU A 199 -28.51 11.06 12.40
C LEU A 199 -28.17 11.99 13.58
N LEU A 200 -28.89 13.10 13.78
CA LEU A 200 -28.70 14.02 14.92
C LEU A 200 -29.82 13.96 15.98
N ARG A 201 -30.58 12.85 16.05
CA ARG A 201 -31.75 12.74 16.97
C ARG A 201 -31.80 11.47 17.82
N LYS A 202 -30.66 10.82 18.08
CA LYS A 202 -30.60 9.63 18.98
C LYS A 202 -29.59 9.73 20.12
N THR A 203 -29.05 10.93 20.41
CA THR A 203 -28.10 11.15 21.52
C THR A 203 -28.58 12.13 22.58
N THR A 204 -29.88 12.41 22.63
CA THR A 204 -30.53 13.10 23.75
C THR A 204 -31.95 12.56 23.92
N ALA A 205 -32.09 11.49 24.70
CA ALA A 205 -33.26 11.13 25.49
C ALA A 205 -32.81 10.15 26.57
#